data_AF-A0ABD7QEL7-F1
#
_entry.id   AF-A0ABD7QEL7-F1
#
_cell.length_a   1.000
_cell.length_b   1.000
_cell.length_c   1.000
_cell.angle_alpha   90.00
_cell.angle_beta   90.00
_cell.angle_gamma   90.00
#
_symmetry.space_group_name_H-M   'P 1'
#
loop_
_entity.id
_entity.type
_entity.pdbx_description
1 polymer ?
#
loop_
_entity_poly.entity_id
_entity_poly.type
_entity_poly.pdbx_seq_one_letter_code
_entity_poly.pdbx_strand_id
1 'polypeptide(L)'
;MMNSQNSTSTNVVRDENLLKRRIKYYIKSGRGGRQSETALIKALSQQAHLYVFGGLIRDIGLFTAHQFRSDIDLVFAGSKRHLHRALSDYGLQQITENKFGGFRVRDFSVDIDIWSLEETWAFKNHFIIQKDVESLLNTTLMSWDSVLYDIQNDRIITNDSWLTDLHTGRLDLVLEHTPDVNSALIRILRTIYGKEVLMLGERLCQFLASSLNVYSNQTLVSDELERFRTSYITSTRLSKLRQDLASWSGKGGLKVNSHLYCKQLNLELISSNEKK
;
A
#
# COMPACT_ATOMS: atom_id res chain seq x y z
N MET A 1 9.48 -41.21 7.46
CA MET A 1 9.73 -40.32 6.30
C MET A 1 8.43 -39.56 6.02
N MET A 2 8.28 -38.38 6.61
CA MET A 2 7.20 -37.46 6.28
C MET A 2 7.75 -36.46 5.27
N ASN A 3 7.21 -36.52 4.04
CA ASN A 3 7.43 -35.50 3.02
C ASN A 3 6.89 -34.16 3.53
N SER A 4 7.76 -33.28 4.01
CA SER A 4 7.43 -31.86 4.14
C SER A 4 7.49 -31.25 2.74
N GLN A 5 6.38 -31.38 2.02
CA GLN A 5 6.15 -30.62 0.79
C GLN A 5 6.37 -29.14 1.10
N ASN A 6 7.29 -28.52 0.35
CA ASN A 6 7.46 -27.09 0.29
C ASN A 6 6.11 -26.46 -0.09
N SER A 7 5.43 -25.89 0.90
CA SER A 7 4.32 -24.96 0.72
C SER A 7 4.86 -23.75 -0.02
N THR A 8 4.80 -23.76 -1.35
CA THR A 8 4.82 -22.52 -2.12
C THR A 8 3.61 -21.72 -1.66
N SER A 9 3.83 -20.61 -0.96
CA SER A 9 2.77 -19.77 -0.41
C SER A 9 1.80 -19.36 -1.52
N THR A 10 0.61 -19.95 -1.54
CA THR A 10 -0.46 -19.76 -2.55
C THR A 10 -1.08 -18.35 -2.55
N ASN A 11 -0.53 -17.42 -1.76
CA ASN A 11 -1.07 -16.10 -1.53
C ASN A 11 -0.57 -15.11 -2.58
N VAL A 12 0.74 -15.02 -2.80
CA VAL A 12 1.29 -14.08 -3.80
C VAL A 12 0.89 -14.52 -5.20
N VAL A 13 0.40 -13.57 -6.00
CA VAL A 13 -0.12 -13.81 -7.33
C VAL A 13 1.00 -14.25 -8.27
N ARG A 14 0.83 -15.36 -8.99
CA ARG A 14 1.91 -15.93 -9.81
C ARG A 14 2.18 -15.18 -11.12
N ASP A 15 1.16 -14.55 -11.70
CA ASP A 15 1.20 -13.93 -13.03
C ASP A 15 0.19 -12.78 -13.15
N GLU A 16 0.40 -11.91 -14.13
CA GLU A 16 -0.44 -10.74 -14.39
C GLU A 16 -1.90 -11.12 -14.73
N ASN A 17 -2.11 -12.24 -15.44
CA ASN A 17 -3.45 -12.69 -15.81
C ASN A 17 -4.29 -13.04 -14.58
N LEU A 18 -3.70 -13.73 -13.61
CA LEU A 18 -4.34 -14.04 -12.34
C LEU A 18 -4.57 -12.75 -11.53
N LEU A 19 -3.62 -11.82 -11.53
CA LEU A 19 -3.77 -10.54 -10.83
C LEU A 19 -4.96 -9.76 -11.39
N LYS A 20 -5.03 -9.61 -12.71
CA LYS A 20 -6.14 -8.98 -13.41
C LYS A 20 -7.48 -9.63 -13.07
N ARG A 21 -7.56 -10.97 -13.09
CA ARG A 21 -8.78 -11.69 -12.70
C ARG A 21 -9.20 -11.40 -11.27
N ARG A 22 -8.25 -11.38 -10.31
CA ARG A 22 -8.53 -11.10 -8.90
C ARG A 22 -8.99 -9.65 -8.69
N ILE A 23 -8.36 -8.68 -9.34
CA ILE A 23 -8.78 -7.26 -9.31
C ILE A 23 -10.19 -7.12 -9.87
N LYS A 24 -10.46 -7.63 -11.08
CA LYS A 24 -11.80 -7.61 -11.69
C LYS A 24 -12.85 -8.21 -10.78
N TYR A 25 -12.56 -9.36 -10.18
CA TYR A 25 -13.47 -9.98 -9.22
C TYR A 25 -13.75 -9.04 -8.05
N TYR A 26 -12.72 -8.38 -7.51
CA TYR A 26 -12.87 -7.46 -6.39
C TYR A 26 -13.77 -6.25 -6.73
N ILE A 27 -13.48 -5.57 -7.85
CA ILE A 27 -14.11 -4.28 -8.19
C ILE A 27 -15.37 -4.38 -9.07
N LYS A 28 -15.64 -5.51 -9.73
CA LYS A 28 -16.79 -5.67 -10.66
C LYS A 28 -17.86 -6.66 -10.19
N SER A 29 -17.57 -7.56 -9.24
CA SER A 29 -18.52 -8.64 -8.91
C SER A 29 -19.64 -8.24 -7.94
N GLY A 30 -19.46 -7.18 -7.15
CA GLY A 30 -20.35 -6.83 -6.04
C GLY A 30 -20.43 -7.89 -4.92
N ARG A 31 -19.70 -9.01 -5.01
CA ARG A 31 -19.76 -10.10 -4.03
C ARG A 31 -19.06 -9.71 -2.73
N GLY A 32 -19.48 -10.32 -1.62
CA GLY A 32 -18.86 -10.08 -0.31
C GLY A 32 -19.19 -8.70 0.27
N GLY A 33 -20.39 -8.19 0.02
CA GLY A 33 -20.87 -6.90 0.56
C GLY A 33 -20.38 -5.66 -0.18
N ARG A 34 -19.74 -5.82 -1.35
CA ARG A 34 -19.11 -4.72 -2.11
C ARG A 34 -19.99 -4.09 -3.19
N GLN A 35 -21.32 -4.23 -3.09
CA GLN A 35 -22.24 -3.79 -4.13
C GLN A 35 -22.18 -2.27 -4.33
N SER A 36 -22.15 -1.51 -3.23
CA SER A 36 -22.16 -0.04 -3.25
C SER A 36 -20.84 0.52 -3.78
N GLU A 37 -19.71 -0.05 -3.36
CA GLU A 37 -18.37 0.31 -3.85
C GLU A 37 -18.25 0.00 -5.35
N THR A 38 -18.73 -1.17 -5.79
CA THR A 38 -18.76 -1.56 -7.21
C THR A 38 -19.62 -0.59 -8.03
N ALA A 39 -20.78 -0.18 -7.49
CA ALA A 39 -21.68 0.75 -8.15
C ALA A 39 -21.05 2.14 -8.31
N LEU A 40 -20.36 2.65 -7.27
CA LEU A 40 -19.64 3.92 -7.36
C LEU A 40 -18.51 3.86 -8.40
N ILE A 41 -17.66 2.82 -8.35
CA ILE A 41 -16.57 2.63 -9.31
C ILE A 41 -17.12 2.60 -10.74
N LYS A 42 -18.23 1.88 -10.96
CA LYS A 42 -18.91 1.84 -12.26
C LYS A 42 -19.41 3.22 -12.67
N ALA A 43 -20.10 3.94 -11.80
CA ALA A 43 -20.64 5.26 -12.10
C ALA A 43 -19.53 6.27 -12.45
N LEU A 44 -18.45 6.31 -11.68
CA LEU A 44 -17.29 7.17 -11.96
C LEU A 44 -16.62 6.81 -13.29
N SER A 45 -16.49 5.51 -13.59
CA SER A 45 -15.90 5.04 -14.85
C SER A 45 -16.70 5.41 -16.10
N GLN A 46 -17.99 5.79 -15.94
CA GLN A 46 -18.85 6.30 -17.01
C GLN A 46 -18.68 7.81 -17.21
N GLN A 47 -18.15 8.54 -16.22
CA GLN A 47 -17.95 9.98 -16.29
C GLN A 47 -16.56 10.35 -16.84
N ALA A 48 -15.52 9.56 -16.50
CA ALA A 48 -14.18 9.71 -17.07
C ALA A 48 -13.40 8.40 -17.02
N HIS A 49 -12.21 8.41 -17.65
CA HIS A 49 -11.25 7.32 -17.50
C HIS A 49 -10.89 7.14 -16.01
N LEU A 50 -10.91 5.91 -15.51
CA LEU A 50 -10.76 5.62 -14.10
C LEU A 50 -9.71 4.52 -13.89
N TYR A 51 -8.81 4.77 -12.96
CA TYR A 51 -7.75 3.83 -12.60
C TYR A 51 -7.89 3.44 -11.15
N VAL A 52 -7.65 2.16 -10.83
CA VAL A 52 -7.33 1.77 -9.45
C VAL A 52 -5.83 1.91 -9.28
N PHE A 53 -5.39 2.45 -8.15
CA PHE A 53 -3.98 2.80 -7.95
C PHE A 53 -3.42 2.19 -6.66
N GLY A 54 -2.21 1.64 -6.71
CA GLY A 54 -1.44 1.22 -5.54
C GLY A 54 -2.10 0.15 -4.66
N GLY A 55 -2.53 0.54 -3.46
CA GLY A 55 -2.70 -0.36 -2.31
C GLY A 55 -3.64 -1.54 -2.51
N LEU A 56 -4.75 -1.35 -3.24
CA LEU A 56 -5.65 -2.45 -3.59
C LEU A 56 -4.96 -3.51 -4.43
N ILE A 57 -4.23 -3.09 -5.46
CA ILE A 57 -3.58 -4.00 -6.40
C ILE A 57 -2.45 -4.75 -5.69
N ARG A 58 -1.66 -4.04 -4.89
CA ARG A 58 -0.63 -4.61 -4.02
C ARG A 58 -1.20 -5.67 -3.08
N ASP A 59 -2.25 -5.37 -2.33
CA ASP A 59 -2.82 -6.29 -1.35
C ASP A 59 -3.45 -7.52 -2.01
N ILE A 60 -4.13 -7.36 -3.16
CA ILE A 60 -4.63 -8.49 -3.95
C ILE A 60 -3.47 -9.32 -4.54
N GLY A 61 -2.37 -8.66 -4.90
CA GLY A 61 -1.16 -9.27 -5.43
C GLY A 61 -0.40 -10.08 -4.39
N LEU A 62 -0.21 -9.56 -3.18
CA LEU A 62 0.47 -10.27 -2.08
C LEU A 62 -0.40 -11.35 -1.44
N PHE A 63 -1.71 -11.12 -1.42
CA PHE A 63 -2.66 -11.98 -0.72
C PHE A 63 -3.81 -12.37 -1.64
N THR A 64 -5.05 -12.13 -1.22
CA THR A 64 -6.26 -12.32 -2.01
C THR A 64 -7.25 -11.22 -1.65
N ALA A 65 -8.33 -11.11 -2.42
CA ALA A 65 -9.45 -10.20 -2.15
C ALA A 65 -9.97 -10.24 -0.71
N HIS A 66 -9.88 -11.38 -0.02
CA HIS A 66 -10.45 -11.57 1.33
C HIS A 66 -9.55 -11.00 2.43
N GLN A 67 -8.27 -10.80 2.13
CA GLN A 67 -7.26 -10.27 3.05
C GLN A 67 -6.91 -8.81 2.74
N PHE A 68 -7.64 -8.17 1.82
CA PHE A 68 -7.52 -6.74 1.61
C PHE A 68 -7.91 -5.98 2.89
N ARG A 69 -7.06 -5.04 3.30
CA ARG A 69 -7.24 -4.23 4.52
C ARG A 69 -6.92 -2.75 4.30
N SER A 70 -6.45 -2.38 3.12
CA SER A 70 -6.19 -0.99 2.76
C SER A 70 -7.46 -0.25 2.34
N ASP A 71 -7.33 1.05 2.18
CA ASP A 71 -8.21 1.91 1.42
C ASP A 71 -8.14 1.58 -0.09
N ILE A 72 -9.18 2.01 -0.82
CA ILE A 72 -9.22 1.94 -2.28
C ILE A 72 -8.84 3.32 -2.83
N ASP A 73 -7.70 3.42 -3.50
CA ASP A 73 -7.33 4.61 -4.25
C ASP A 73 -7.80 4.52 -5.71
N LEU A 74 -8.55 5.52 -6.14
CA LEU A 74 -9.01 5.72 -7.52
C LEU A 74 -8.41 7.00 -8.10
N VAL A 75 -7.93 6.95 -9.33
CA VAL A 75 -7.51 8.14 -10.08
C VAL A 75 -8.49 8.39 -11.22
N PHE A 76 -9.14 9.54 -11.17
CA PHE A 76 -10.12 10.03 -12.12
C PHE A 76 -9.45 10.95 -13.15
N ALA A 77 -9.46 10.57 -14.42
CA ALA A 77 -8.84 11.32 -15.51
C ALA A 77 -9.71 12.51 -15.96
N GLY A 78 -9.88 13.46 -15.07
CA GLY A 78 -10.49 14.75 -15.36
C GLY A 78 -10.25 15.71 -14.21
N SER A 79 -10.54 17.00 -14.46
CA SER A 79 -10.38 18.05 -13.45
C SER A 79 -11.09 17.76 -12.13
N LYS A 80 -10.56 18.31 -11.05
CA LYS A 80 -11.16 18.21 -9.71
C LYS A 80 -12.60 18.72 -9.67
N ARG A 81 -12.94 19.76 -10.44
CA ARG A 81 -14.33 20.25 -10.57
C ARG A 81 -15.26 19.22 -11.21
N HIS A 82 -14.77 18.51 -12.23
CA HIS A 82 -15.53 17.44 -12.86
C HIS A 82 -15.75 16.27 -11.87
N LEU A 83 -14.69 15.85 -11.18
CA LEU A 83 -14.78 14.82 -10.15
C LEU A 83 -15.78 15.21 -9.03
N HIS A 84 -15.70 16.43 -8.52
CA HIS A 84 -16.62 16.91 -7.49
C HIS A 84 -18.09 16.83 -7.95
N ARG A 85 -18.38 17.26 -9.19
CA ARG A 85 -19.72 17.14 -9.77
C ARG A 85 -20.16 15.68 -9.86
N ALA A 86 -19.32 14.79 -10.39
CA ALA A 86 -19.64 13.36 -10.50
C ALA A 86 -19.96 12.73 -9.15
N LEU A 87 -19.25 13.13 -8.09
CA LEU A 87 -19.51 12.67 -6.72
C LEU A 87 -20.81 13.25 -6.14
N SER A 88 -21.09 14.53 -6.38
CA SER A 88 -22.34 15.18 -5.97
C SER A 88 -23.55 14.55 -6.65
N ASP A 89 -23.47 14.30 -7.96
CA ASP A 89 -24.54 13.70 -8.76
C ASP A 89 -24.84 12.26 -8.34
N TYR A 90 -23.84 11.52 -7.82
CA TYR A 90 -24.03 10.18 -7.28
C TYR A 90 -24.80 10.19 -5.93
N GLY A 91 -24.74 11.28 -5.16
CA GLY A 91 -25.51 11.46 -3.93
C GLY A 91 -24.89 10.87 -2.65
N LEU A 92 -23.55 10.79 -2.57
CA LEU A 92 -22.85 10.37 -1.35
C LEU A 92 -23.04 11.38 -0.20
N GLN A 93 -23.05 10.90 1.04
CA GLN A 93 -23.29 11.72 2.23
C GLN A 93 -22.01 12.05 2.99
N GLN A 94 -21.00 11.18 2.96
CA GLN A 94 -19.78 11.29 3.76
C GLN A 94 -18.55 11.46 2.87
N ILE A 95 -18.46 12.63 2.22
CA ILE A 95 -17.28 13.03 1.45
C ILE A 95 -16.50 14.12 2.19
N THR A 96 -15.19 13.95 2.31
CA THR A 96 -14.27 14.99 2.83
C THR A 96 -13.09 15.17 1.89
N GLU A 97 -12.69 16.40 1.61
CA GLU A 97 -11.42 16.67 0.92
C GLU A 97 -10.24 16.55 1.89
N ASN A 98 -9.19 15.84 1.50
CA ASN A 98 -7.96 15.71 2.30
C ASN A 98 -6.96 16.83 2.00
N LYS A 99 -5.92 16.98 2.84
CA LYS A 99 -4.90 18.03 2.70
C LYS A 99 -4.07 17.99 1.40
N PHE A 100 -4.21 16.92 0.62
CA PHE A 100 -3.53 16.72 -0.67
C PHE A 100 -4.46 16.93 -1.87
N GLY A 101 -5.72 17.33 -1.64
CA GLY A 101 -6.69 17.66 -2.69
C GLY A 101 -7.52 16.49 -3.21
N GLY A 102 -7.36 15.28 -2.64
CA GLY A 102 -8.19 14.12 -2.94
C GLY A 102 -9.49 14.10 -2.13
N PHE A 103 -10.52 13.45 -2.66
CA PHE A 103 -11.78 13.25 -1.95
C PHE A 103 -11.80 11.88 -1.28
N ARG A 104 -12.05 11.85 0.02
CA ARG A 104 -12.27 10.61 0.78
C ARG A 104 -13.76 10.38 0.98
N VAL A 105 -14.22 9.21 0.56
CA VAL A 105 -15.59 8.73 0.72
C VAL A 105 -15.64 7.69 1.84
N ARG A 106 -16.55 7.88 2.81
CA ARG A 106 -16.74 6.97 3.97
C ARG A 106 -18.16 6.40 4.07
N ASP A 107 -18.94 6.48 3.00
CA ASP A 107 -20.29 5.91 2.91
C ASP A 107 -20.33 4.37 2.90
N PHE A 108 -19.17 3.71 2.84
CA PHE A 108 -19.06 2.27 2.61
C PHE A 108 -18.28 1.54 3.71
N SER A 109 -18.17 0.22 3.54
CA SER A 109 -17.42 -0.64 4.46
C SER A 109 -15.90 -0.43 4.39
N VAL A 110 -15.43 0.24 3.34
CA VAL A 110 -14.05 0.61 3.11
C VAL A 110 -13.95 2.05 2.65
N ASP A 111 -12.96 2.77 3.18
CA ASP A 111 -12.63 4.12 2.72
C ASP A 111 -12.18 4.07 1.25
N ILE A 112 -12.73 4.97 0.44
CA ILE A 112 -12.32 5.16 -0.96
C ILE A 112 -11.75 6.56 -1.11
N ASP A 113 -10.48 6.65 -1.47
CA ASP A 113 -9.81 7.90 -1.83
C ASP A 113 -9.86 8.08 -3.35
N ILE A 114 -10.31 9.24 -3.80
CA ILE A 114 -10.52 9.54 -5.21
C ILE A 114 -9.77 10.81 -5.56
N TRP A 115 -8.83 10.67 -6.47
CA TRP A 115 -7.89 11.70 -6.87
C TRP A 115 -8.20 12.16 -8.28
N SER A 116 -8.22 13.48 -8.51
CA SER A 116 -8.18 14.00 -9.88
C SER A 116 -6.76 13.88 -10.42
N LEU A 117 -6.62 13.31 -11.62
CA LEU A 117 -5.32 13.11 -12.27
C LEU A 117 -4.54 14.43 -12.40
N GLU A 118 -5.22 15.49 -12.87
CA GLU A 118 -4.66 16.84 -13.08
C GLU A 118 -4.14 17.48 -11.79
N GLU A 119 -4.71 17.08 -10.64
CA GLU A 119 -4.44 17.70 -9.34
C GLU A 119 -3.61 16.79 -8.43
N THR A 120 -3.01 15.72 -8.98
CA THR A 120 -2.13 14.82 -8.25
C THR A 120 -1.01 15.63 -7.59
N TRP A 121 -0.86 15.51 -6.27
CA TRP A 121 0.03 16.36 -5.46
C TRP A 121 1.47 16.42 -6.00
N ALA A 122 2.05 15.29 -6.42
CA ALA A 122 3.41 15.23 -6.92
C ALA A 122 3.60 15.99 -8.26
N PHE A 123 2.56 16.04 -9.10
CA PHE A 123 2.56 16.81 -10.34
C PHE A 123 2.41 18.31 -10.05
N LYS A 124 1.46 18.68 -9.17
CA LYS A 124 1.22 20.08 -8.77
C LYS A 124 2.44 20.76 -8.15
N ASN A 125 3.26 20.00 -7.42
CA ASN A 125 4.47 20.51 -6.78
C ASN A 125 5.72 20.30 -7.66
N HIS A 126 5.55 19.88 -8.91
CA HIS A 126 6.64 19.67 -9.88
C HIS A 126 7.72 18.67 -9.45
N PHE A 127 7.39 17.75 -8.52
CA PHE A 127 8.30 16.66 -8.15
C PHE A 127 8.38 15.60 -9.25
N ILE A 128 7.29 15.41 -10.01
CA ILE A 128 7.22 14.52 -11.16
C ILE A 128 6.59 15.29 -12.32
N ILE A 129 7.17 15.14 -13.52
CA ILE A 129 6.59 15.67 -14.75
C ILE A 129 5.51 14.71 -15.24
N GLN A 130 4.27 15.19 -15.31
CA GLN A 130 3.16 14.42 -15.87
C GLN A 130 3.27 14.40 -17.40
N LYS A 131 3.75 13.27 -17.95
CA LYS A 131 3.79 13.05 -19.40
C LYS A 131 2.55 12.30 -19.88
N ASP A 132 2.14 11.33 -19.09
CA ASP A 132 1.12 10.33 -19.36
C ASP A 132 0.58 9.75 -18.03
N VAL A 133 -0.27 8.73 -18.09
CA VAL A 133 -0.80 8.10 -16.88
C VAL A 133 0.27 7.26 -16.16
N GLU A 134 1.21 6.69 -16.90
CA GLU A 134 2.35 5.92 -16.41
C GLU A 134 3.24 6.76 -15.48
N SER A 135 3.26 8.08 -15.67
CA SER A 135 3.93 9.04 -14.77
C SER A 135 3.45 8.93 -13.31
N LEU A 136 2.22 8.45 -13.05
CA LEU A 136 1.70 8.16 -11.71
C LEU A 136 2.53 7.10 -10.97
N LEU A 137 3.12 6.13 -11.68
CA LEU A 137 3.95 5.10 -11.04
C LEU A 137 5.05 5.72 -10.16
N ASN A 138 5.57 6.87 -10.59
CA ASN A 138 6.65 7.60 -9.92
C ASN A 138 6.17 8.53 -8.80
N THR A 139 4.86 8.63 -8.54
CA THR A 139 4.32 9.50 -7.48
C THR A 139 4.09 8.76 -6.16
N THR A 140 4.28 7.45 -6.16
CA THR A 140 4.09 6.61 -4.98
C THR A 140 5.27 6.69 -4.02
N LEU A 141 5.03 6.43 -2.73
CA LEU A 141 6.11 6.38 -1.74
C LEU A 141 6.99 5.15 -1.95
N MET A 142 6.37 3.99 -2.18
CA MET A 142 7.03 2.68 -2.21
C MET A 142 6.78 1.94 -3.53
N SER A 143 7.75 1.14 -3.96
CA SER A 143 7.71 0.41 -5.24
C SER A 143 6.52 -0.54 -5.38
N TRP A 144 6.09 -1.15 -4.28
CA TRP A 144 4.91 -2.04 -4.29
C TRP A 144 3.60 -1.31 -4.61
N ASP A 145 3.54 0.00 -4.37
CA ASP A 145 2.40 0.84 -4.70
C ASP A 145 2.45 1.38 -6.13
N SER A 146 3.60 1.25 -6.82
CA SER A 146 3.79 1.69 -8.19
C SER A 146 3.11 0.75 -9.19
N VAL A 147 1.79 0.72 -9.18
CA VAL A 147 0.96 -0.10 -10.06
C VAL A 147 -0.41 0.53 -10.24
N LEU A 148 -0.92 0.50 -11.48
CA LEU A 148 -2.28 0.89 -11.80
C LEU A 148 -3.03 -0.27 -12.45
N TYR A 149 -4.34 -0.24 -12.30
CA TYR A 149 -5.26 -1.03 -13.09
C TYR A 149 -6.21 -0.10 -13.82
N ASP A 150 -6.12 -0.14 -15.15
CA ASP A 150 -6.93 0.63 -16.09
C ASP A 150 -8.27 -0.08 -16.28
N ILE A 151 -9.34 0.52 -15.75
CA ILE A 151 -10.67 -0.11 -15.69
C ILE A 151 -11.28 -0.25 -17.09
N GLN A 152 -11.08 0.76 -17.94
CA GLN A 152 -11.63 0.85 -19.28
C GLN A 152 -10.91 -0.11 -20.22
N ASN A 153 -9.57 -0.14 -20.20
CA ASN A 153 -8.78 -0.97 -21.11
C ASN A 153 -8.48 -2.38 -20.58
N ASP A 154 -8.89 -2.69 -19.35
CA ASP A 154 -8.67 -3.99 -18.71
C ASP A 154 -7.19 -4.43 -18.73
N ARG A 155 -6.30 -3.51 -18.34
CA ARG A 155 -4.84 -3.72 -18.32
C ARG A 155 -4.20 -3.27 -17.02
N ILE A 156 -3.11 -3.92 -16.64
CA ILE A 156 -2.26 -3.50 -15.53
C ILE A 156 -1.12 -2.65 -16.11
N ILE A 157 -0.80 -1.56 -15.43
CA ILE A 157 0.27 -0.64 -15.81
C ILE A 157 1.25 -0.62 -14.65
N THR A 158 2.50 -1.00 -14.90
CA THR A 158 3.54 -1.10 -13.88
C THR A 158 4.93 -1.14 -14.50
N ASN A 159 5.97 -1.02 -13.67
CA ASN A 159 7.34 -1.26 -14.09
C ASN A 159 7.59 -2.77 -14.24
N ASP A 160 8.47 -3.16 -15.16
CA ASP A 160 8.77 -4.58 -15.46
C ASP A 160 9.19 -5.39 -14.22
N SER A 161 9.87 -4.75 -13.26
CA SER A 161 10.33 -5.42 -12.04
C SER A 161 9.21 -5.67 -11.01
N TRP A 162 8.06 -5.00 -11.11
CA TRP A 162 7.11 -4.92 -10.00
C TRP A 162 6.59 -6.28 -9.53
N LEU A 163 6.21 -7.15 -10.46
CA LEU A 163 5.72 -8.49 -10.09
C LEU A 163 6.85 -9.35 -9.49
N THR A 164 8.06 -9.24 -10.07
CA THR A 164 9.26 -9.91 -9.55
C THR A 164 9.61 -9.40 -8.14
N ASP A 165 9.47 -8.10 -7.89
CA ASP A 165 9.72 -7.46 -6.61
C ASP A 165 8.70 -7.92 -5.55
N LEU A 166 7.43 -8.12 -5.94
CA LEU A 166 6.44 -8.75 -5.06
C LEU A 166 6.82 -10.20 -4.72
N HIS A 167 7.22 -11.01 -5.72
CA HIS A 167 7.61 -12.41 -5.50
C HIS A 167 8.84 -12.57 -4.62
N THR A 168 9.82 -11.71 -4.82
CA THR A 168 11.09 -11.75 -4.08
C THR A 168 10.99 -11.05 -2.73
N GLY A 169 9.84 -10.44 -2.41
CA GLY A 169 9.65 -9.70 -1.17
C GLY A 169 10.51 -8.43 -1.11
N ARG A 170 10.86 -7.86 -2.26
CA ARG A 170 11.72 -6.68 -2.39
C ARG A 170 10.90 -5.40 -2.44
N LEU A 171 11.08 -4.52 -1.45
CA LEU A 171 10.46 -3.19 -1.38
C LEU A 171 11.52 -2.11 -1.58
N ASP A 172 11.21 -1.05 -2.34
CA ASP A 172 12.07 0.14 -2.44
C ASP A 172 11.29 1.44 -2.26
N LEU A 173 12.04 2.54 -2.17
CA LEU A 173 11.52 3.90 -2.22
C LEU A 173 11.40 4.37 -3.67
N VAL A 174 10.31 5.08 -3.98
CA VAL A 174 10.05 5.64 -5.31
C VAL A 174 10.15 7.16 -5.26
N LEU A 175 9.18 7.82 -4.62
CA LEU A 175 9.23 9.26 -4.36
C LEU A 175 9.62 9.53 -2.91
N GLU A 176 10.81 10.11 -2.72
CA GLU A 176 11.30 10.51 -1.39
C GLU A 176 10.62 11.77 -0.86
N HIS A 177 10.26 12.70 -1.77
CA HIS A 177 9.59 13.94 -1.41
C HIS A 177 8.22 13.65 -0.82
N THR A 178 8.07 13.92 0.47
CA THR A 178 6.83 13.77 1.22
C THR A 178 6.59 15.02 2.07
N PRO A 179 5.34 15.48 2.18
CA PRO A 179 5.00 16.61 3.03
C PRO A 179 5.06 16.27 4.53
N ASP A 180 5.13 14.99 4.88
CA ASP A 180 5.24 14.51 6.25
C ASP A 180 6.12 13.26 6.29
N VAL A 181 7.39 13.47 6.69
CA VAL A 181 8.41 12.42 6.77
C VAL A 181 8.09 11.40 7.86
N ASN A 182 7.57 11.81 9.01
CA ASN A 182 7.18 10.89 10.08
C ASN A 182 6.05 9.96 9.59
N SER A 183 5.04 10.52 8.93
CA SER A 183 3.95 9.72 8.36
C SER A 183 4.42 8.76 7.28
N ALA A 184 5.33 9.18 6.42
CA ALA A 184 5.94 8.30 5.43
C ALA A 184 6.74 7.16 6.09
N LEU A 185 7.56 7.49 7.09
CA LEU A 185 8.35 6.51 7.84
C LEU A 185 7.47 5.45 8.52
N ILE A 186 6.41 5.86 9.21
CA ILE A 186 5.47 4.93 9.85
C ILE A 186 4.79 4.03 8.79
N ARG A 187 4.36 4.58 7.65
CA ARG A 187 3.78 3.78 6.56
C ARG A 187 4.77 2.76 6.01
N ILE A 188 6.02 3.16 5.78
CA ILE A 188 7.10 2.26 5.34
C ILE A 188 7.30 1.13 6.35
N LEU A 189 7.46 1.44 7.63
CA LEU A 189 7.67 0.44 8.68
C LEU A 189 6.49 -0.52 8.80
N ARG A 190 5.26 -0.01 8.71
CA ARG A 190 4.03 -0.83 8.66
C ARG A 190 4.00 -1.76 7.47
N THR A 191 4.44 -1.31 6.30
CA THR A 191 4.55 -2.17 5.13
C THR A 191 5.61 -3.25 5.35
N ILE A 192 6.80 -2.88 5.83
CA ILE A 192 7.90 -3.83 6.09
C ILE A 192 7.41 -4.96 6.99
N TYR A 193 6.78 -4.63 8.12
CA TYR A 193 6.41 -5.63 9.13
C TYR A 193 5.04 -6.25 8.92
N GLY A 194 4.06 -5.49 8.44
CA GLY A 194 2.68 -5.94 8.26
C GLY A 194 2.45 -6.66 6.93
N LYS A 195 3.36 -6.52 5.97
CA LYS A 195 3.31 -7.19 4.65
C LYS A 195 4.50 -8.12 4.43
N GLU A 196 5.27 -8.40 5.49
CA GLU A 196 6.37 -9.37 5.52
C GLU A 196 7.44 -9.17 4.43
N VAL A 197 7.88 -7.92 4.23
CA VAL A 197 8.97 -7.59 3.31
C VAL A 197 10.23 -8.37 3.70
N LEU A 198 10.94 -8.89 2.69
CA LEU A 198 12.15 -9.72 2.87
C LEU A 198 13.43 -8.96 2.51
N MET A 199 13.33 -7.99 1.60
CA MET A 199 14.47 -7.22 1.12
C MET A 199 14.10 -5.74 0.96
N LEU A 200 14.95 -4.87 1.49
CA LEU A 200 14.89 -3.43 1.29
C LEU A 200 15.84 -3.06 0.16
N GLY A 201 15.38 -2.23 -0.77
CA GLY A 201 16.24 -1.63 -1.79
C GLY A 201 17.12 -0.53 -1.23
N GLU A 202 18.14 -0.16 -2.01
CA GLU A 202 19.17 0.79 -1.59
C GLU A 202 18.59 2.16 -1.22
N ARG A 203 17.66 2.70 -2.01
CA ARG A 203 17.04 4.01 -1.74
C ARG A 203 16.23 3.98 -0.45
N LEU A 204 15.51 2.89 -0.22
CA LEU A 204 14.77 2.69 1.02
C LEU A 204 15.72 2.55 2.23
N CYS A 205 16.85 1.85 2.09
CA CYS A 205 17.87 1.78 3.14
C CYS A 205 18.45 3.15 3.49
N GLN A 206 18.79 3.97 2.49
CA GLN A 206 19.30 5.33 2.69
C GLN A 206 18.30 6.21 3.42
N PHE A 207 17.04 6.19 2.99
CA PHE A 207 15.96 6.91 3.65
C PHE A 207 15.79 6.47 5.11
N LEU A 208 15.68 5.15 5.35
CA LEU A 208 15.51 4.61 6.70
C LEU A 208 16.69 4.94 7.62
N ALA A 209 17.93 4.79 7.14
CA ALA A 209 19.12 5.10 7.92
C ALA A 209 19.13 6.58 8.35
N SER A 210 18.67 7.47 7.49
CA SER A 210 18.59 8.91 7.76
C SER A 210 17.42 9.25 8.69
N SER A 211 16.21 8.80 8.37
CA SER A 211 14.99 9.16 9.09
C SER A 211 14.89 8.50 10.47
N LEU A 212 15.38 7.27 10.65
CA LEU A 212 15.33 6.61 11.95
C LEU A 212 16.21 7.32 12.98
N ASN A 213 17.28 8.01 12.59
CA ASN A 213 18.11 8.77 13.53
C ASN A 213 17.39 9.99 14.13
N VAL A 214 16.31 10.46 13.48
CA VAL A 214 15.53 11.62 13.93
C VAL A 214 14.50 11.26 15.00
N TYR A 215 13.92 10.07 14.92
CA TYR A 215 12.80 9.66 15.79
C TYR A 215 13.21 8.54 16.74
N SER A 216 12.83 8.65 18.01
CA SER A 216 13.03 7.57 18.98
C SER A 216 12.12 6.37 18.69
N ASN A 217 12.48 5.19 19.18
CA ASN A 217 11.63 4.00 19.02
C ASN A 217 10.26 4.18 19.71
N GLN A 218 10.25 4.79 20.89
CA GLN A 218 9.03 5.06 21.65
C GLN A 218 8.10 6.00 20.89
N THR A 219 8.63 7.05 20.26
CA THR A 219 7.87 7.98 19.43
C THR A 219 7.20 7.24 18.27
N LEU A 220 7.95 6.45 17.49
CA LEU A 220 7.40 5.75 16.32
C LEU A 220 6.32 4.73 16.70
N VAL A 221 6.49 4.01 17.82
CA VAL A 221 5.49 3.06 18.33
C VAL A 221 4.23 3.80 18.79
N SER A 222 4.38 4.90 19.53
CA SER A 222 3.26 5.73 19.99
C SER A 222 2.47 6.31 18.82
N ASP A 223 3.17 6.91 17.86
CA ASP A 223 2.56 7.56 16.70
C ASP A 223 1.82 6.56 15.80
N GLU A 224 2.33 5.32 15.67
CA GLU A 224 1.62 4.25 14.97
C GLU A 224 0.31 3.91 15.68
N LEU A 225 0.36 3.71 16.99
CA LEU A 225 -0.79 3.30 17.79
C LEU A 225 -1.86 4.38 17.81
N GLU A 226 -1.47 5.65 17.93
CA GLU A 226 -2.38 6.78 17.89
C GLU A 226 -3.12 6.85 16.54
N ARG A 227 -2.39 6.68 15.44
CA ARG A 227 -2.91 6.88 14.08
C ARG A 227 -3.70 5.69 13.56
N PHE A 228 -3.21 4.47 13.77
CA PHE A 228 -3.73 3.26 13.13
C PHE A 228 -4.37 2.27 14.09
N ARG A 229 -4.31 2.52 15.41
CA ARG A 229 -4.88 1.65 16.45
C ARG A 229 -4.41 0.18 16.37
N THR A 230 -3.25 -0.04 15.76
CA THR A 230 -2.62 -1.33 15.50
C THR A 230 -1.13 -1.20 15.76
N SER A 231 -0.45 -2.30 16.09
CA SER A 231 0.97 -2.30 16.44
C SER A 231 1.74 -3.30 15.59
N TYR A 232 2.15 -2.88 14.38
CA TYR A 232 3.11 -3.63 13.57
C TYR A 232 4.54 -3.23 13.92
N ILE A 233 4.75 -2.01 14.40
CA ILE A 233 6.03 -1.48 14.82
C ILE A 233 6.22 -1.78 16.30
N THR A 234 7.36 -2.36 16.66
CA THR A 234 7.74 -2.63 18.04
C THR A 234 9.17 -2.16 18.30
N SER A 235 9.49 -1.83 19.56
CA SER A 235 10.85 -1.43 19.94
C SER A 235 11.89 -2.49 19.55
N THR A 236 11.58 -3.77 19.68
CA THR A 236 12.47 -4.87 19.28
C THR A 236 12.73 -4.87 17.77
N ARG A 237 11.67 -4.75 16.96
CA ARG A 237 11.76 -4.68 15.50
C ARG A 237 12.59 -3.46 15.05
N LEU A 238 12.34 -2.30 15.65
CA LEU A 238 13.07 -1.07 15.36
C LEU A 238 14.55 -1.15 15.75
N SER A 239 14.87 -1.66 16.95
CA SER A 239 16.26 -1.83 17.38
C SER A 239 17.03 -2.78 16.46
N LYS A 240 16.40 -3.88 16.02
CA LYS A 240 17.02 -4.79 15.05
C LYS A 240 17.26 -4.12 13.69
N LEU A 241 16.27 -3.41 13.17
CA LEU A 241 16.41 -2.69 11.90
C LEU A 241 17.51 -1.63 11.96
N ARG A 242 17.64 -0.90 13.08
CA ARG A 242 18.75 0.06 13.28
C ARG A 242 20.11 -0.63 13.27
N GLN A 243 20.24 -1.79 13.92
CA GLN A 243 21.48 -2.57 13.90
C GLN A 243 21.82 -3.04 12.48
N ASP A 244 20.82 -3.50 11.73
CA ASP A 244 21.00 -3.95 10.36
C ASP A 244 21.41 -2.81 9.43
N LEU A 245 20.80 -1.63 9.59
CA LEU A 245 21.17 -0.43 8.82
C LEU A 245 22.56 0.11 9.22
N ALA A 246 22.95 0.01 10.50
CA ALA A 246 24.27 0.42 10.95
C ALA A 246 25.40 -0.48 10.42
N SER A 247 25.09 -1.75 10.13
CA SER A 247 26.04 -2.71 9.53
C SER A 247 25.93 -2.80 8.00
N TRP A 248 24.97 -2.10 7.40
CA TRP A 248 24.76 -2.07 5.97
C TRP A 248 25.87 -1.26 5.27
N SER A 249 26.37 -1.76 4.13
CA SER A 249 27.54 -1.22 3.43
C SER A 249 27.36 0.18 2.80
N GLY A 250 26.15 0.75 2.87
CA GLY A 250 25.77 1.98 2.17
C GLY A 250 25.36 1.78 0.71
N LYS A 251 25.49 0.56 0.16
CA LYS A 251 25.10 0.19 -1.21
C LYS A 251 24.39 -1.16 -1.26
N GLY A 252 23.58 -1.36 -2.28
CA GLY A 252 22.83 -2.59 -2.53
C GLY A 252 21.65 -2.81 -1.57
N GLY A 253 20.95 -3.93 -1.74
CA GLY A 253 19.80 -4.26 -0.90
C GLY A 253 20.17 -4.81 0.48
N LEU A 254 19.29 -4.61 1.45
CA LEU A 254 19.40 -5.15 2.82
C LEU A 254 18.33 -6.21 3.03
N LYS A 255 18.72 -7.44 3.37
CA LYS A 255 17.77 -8.47 3.80
C LYS A 255 17.24 -8.15 5.18
N VAL A 256 15.93 -8.25 5.35
CA VAL A 256 15.25 -8.05 6.63
C VAL A 256 14.52 -9.32 7.03
N ASN A 257 14.71 -9.75 8.27
CA ASN A 257 14.07 -10.96 8.79
C ASN A 257 12.68 -10.61 9.35
N SER A 258 11.64 -10.69 8.52
CA SER A 258 10.25 -10.46 8.94
C SER A 258 9.76 -11.46 10.01
N HIS A 259 10.35 -12.66 10.07
CA HIS A 259 9.87 -13.79 10.89
C HIS A 259 10.47 -13.94 12.30
N LEU A 260 11.38 -13.09 12.75
CA LEU A 260 12.14 -13.40 13.98
C LEU A 260 11.39 -13.25 15.32
N TYR A 261 10.18 -12.69 15.39
CA TYR A 261 9.55 -12.44 16.71
C TYR A 261 8.05 -12.72 16.86
N CYS A 262 7.31 -13.05 15.79
CA CYS A 262 5.86 -13.29 15.95
C CYS A 262 5.55 -14.64 16.63
N LYS A 263 6.47 -15.61 16.62
CA LYS A 263 6.29 -16.89 17.32
C LYS A 263 6.46 -16.79 18.84
N GLN A 264 7.20 -15.79 19.34
CA GLN A 264 7.48 -15.69 20.78
C GLN A 264 6.29 -15.13 21.57
N LEU A 265 5.56 -14.17 21.01
CA LEU A 265 4.33 -13.63 21.61
C LEU A 265 3.19 -14.66 21.67
N ASN A 266 3.03 -15.51 20.65
CA ASN A 266 2.02 -16.58 20.68
C ASN A 266 2.35 -17.69 21.69
N LEU A 267 3.64 -17.95 21.98
CA LEU A 267 4.04 -18.92 23.00
C LEU A 267 3.85 -18.37 24.42
N GLU A 268 4.09 -17.08 24.65
CA GLU A 268 3.91 -16.46 25.96
C GLU A 268 2.43 -16.30 26.35
N LEU A 269 1.54 -15.97 25.38
CA LEU A 269 0.09 -15.90 25.58
C LEU A 269 -0.56 -17.28 25.83
N ILE A 270 -0.02 -18.36 25.27
CA ILE A 270 -0.50 -19.72 25.54
C ILE A 270 -0.03 -20.20 26.92
N SER A 271 1.21 -19.89 27.32
CA SER A 271 1.74 -20.28 28.64
C SER A 271 1.09 -19.58 29.83
N SER A 272 0.47 -18.42 29.61
CA SER A 272 -0.20 -17.63 30.67
C SER A 272 -1.69 -17.94 30.83
N ASN A 273 -2.29 -18.68 29.88
CA ASN A 273 -3.66 -19.20 29.98
C ASN A 273 -3.77 -20.65 30.48
N GLU A 274 -2.65 -21.35 30.66
CA GLU A 274 -2.63 -22.71 31.26
C GLU A 274 -2.33 -22.70 32.78
N LYS A 275 -2.25 -21.51 33.40
CA LYS A 275 -2.13 -21.36 34.86
C LYS A 275 -3.27 -20.51 35.41
N LYS A 276 -4.50 -21.02 35.34
CA LYS A 276 -5.61 -20.68 36.23
C LYS A 276 -6.61 -21.82 36.28
#